data_AF-A0A2V7VY24-F1
#
_entry.id   AF-A0A2V7VY24-F1
#
_cell.length_a   1.000
_cell.length_b   1.000
_cell.length_c   1.000
_cell.angle_alpha   90.00
_cell.angle_beta   90.00
_cell.angle_gamma   90.00
#
_symmetry.space_group_name_H-M   'P 1'
#
loop_
_entity.id
_entity.type
_entity.pdbx_description
1 polymer ?
#
loop_
_entity_poly.entity_id
_entity_poly.type
_entity_poly.pdbx_seq_one_letter_code
_entity_poly.pdbx_strand_id
1 'polypeptide(L)'
;MQRLLRPRPFALCVIEGGTFHVTSQWVITIAELRAIANARLDDASVLFQNDRLDGAVYLCGYAIELSLKARICTTLGWLGFPVTRSEFENLASFKTHKLDVLLLLSGLEQLIKTKHLEQWSAVSTWDPEARYKSVGHTTSEQAELMLFSTILLSGVI
;
A
#
# COMPACT_ATOMS: atom_id res chain seq x y z
N MET A 1 7.57 12.74 43.01
CA MET A 1 7.92 12.06 41.73
C MET A 1 7.05 12.62 40.62
N GLN A 2 7.50 13.72 40.00
CA GLN A 2 6.81 14.36 38.88
C GLN A 2 7.29 13.72 37.57
N ARG A 3 6.35 13.27 36.73
CA ARG A 3 6.62 12.75 35.39
C ARG A 3 7.15 13.88 34.52
N LEU A 4 8.41 13.75 34.06
CA LEU A 4 8.97 14.54 32.98
C LEU A 4 8.19 14.23 31.69
N LEU A 5 7.25 15.11 31.34
CA LEU A 5 6.68 15.17 30.00
C LEU A 5 7.81 15.61 29.06
N ARG A 6 8.21 14.73 28.14
CA ARG A 6 9.17 15.08 27.08
C ARG A 6 8.60 16.25 26.26
N PRO A 7 9.37 17.32 26.01
CA PRO A 7 8.88 18.45 25.23
C PRO A 7 8.60 18.04 23.78
N ARG A 8 7.48 18.52 23.23
CA ARG A 8 7.11 18.39 21.81
C ARG A 8 8.14 19.16 20.97
N PRO A 9 8.57 18.67 19.79
CA PRO A 9 9.59 19.37 19.02
C PRO A 9 9.02 20.69 18.48
N PHE A 10 9.72 21.76 18.81
CA PHE A 10 9.59 23.08 18.21
C PHE A 10 9.73 22.97 16.69
N ALA A 11 8.82 23.62 15.95
CA ALA A 11 9.04 23.96 14.56
C ALA A 11 10.26 24.89 14.47
N LEU A 12 11.27 24.52 13.67
CA LEU A 12 12.29 25.48 13.26
C LEU A 12 11.67 26.44 12.25
N CYS A 13 11.62 27.72 12.63
CA CYS A 13 11.18 28.83 11.81
C CYS A 13 12.30 29.23 10.86
N VAL A 14 12.11 29.05 9.54
CA VAL A 14 12.92 29.70 8.51
C VAL A 14 12.08 30.82 7.93
N ILE A 15 12.55 32.06 8.05
CA ILE A 15 11.87 33.26 7.52
C ILE A 15 12.54 33.61 6.18
N GLU A 16 11.91 33.23 5.07
CA GLU A 16 12.15 33.85 3.76
C GLU A 16 10.79 34.14 3.10
N GLY A 17 10.52 35.42 2.78
CA GLY A 17 9.53 35.76 1.74
C GLY A 17 8.04 35.94 2.12
N GLY A 18 7.66 36.01 3.40
CA GLY A 18 6.37 36.61 3.79
C GLY A 18 5.07 35.88 3.38
N THR A 19 5.14 34.69 2.80
CA THR A 19 3.98 33.81 2.60
C THR A 19 4.02 32.65 3.60
N PHE A 20 2.96 32.51 4.39
CA PHE A 20 2.81 31.40 5.32
C PHE A 20 2.33 30.17 4.54
N HIS A 21 3.24 29.28 4.14
CA HIS A 21 2.89 27.95 3.68
C HIS A 21 3.16 26.95 4.81
N VAL A 22 2.10 26.52 5.48
CA VAL A 22 2.16 25.32 6.34
C VAL A 22 2.05 24.11 5.43
N THR A 23 3.18 23.56 5.00
CA THR A 23 3.18 22.21 4.40
C THR A 23 3.60 21.19 5.44
N SER A 24 2.86 21.12 6.55
CA SER A 24 2.94 19.99 7.48
C SER A 24 2.04 18.87 6.95
N GLN A 25 2.29 18.38 5.74
CA GLN A 25 1.48 17.32 5.16
C GLN A 25 2.11 15.98 5.52
N TRP A 26 1.51 15.28 6.48
CA TRP A 26 1.87 13.93 6.90
C TRP A 26 1.33 12.87 5.93
N VAL A 27 1.04 13.24 4.68
CA VAL A 27 0.60 12.30 3.65
C VAL A 27 1.81 11.63 3.04
N ILE A 28 1.72 10.34 2.78
CA ILE A 28 2.75 9.64 2.02
C ILE A 28 2.57 9.97 0.53
N THR A 29 3.62 10.43 -0.13
CA THR A 29 3.54 10.85 -1.53
C THR A 29 3.28 9.67 -2.46
N ILE A 30 2.76 9.95 -3.66
CA ILE A 30 2.58 8.94 -4.72
C ILE A 30 3.91 8.25 -5.05
N ALA A 31 5.00 9.01 -5.10
CA ALA A 31 6.34 8.49 -5.38
C ALA A 31 6.82 7.53 -4.29
N GLU A 32 6.65 7.90 -3.02
CA GLU A 32 7.00 7.03 -1.88
C GLU A 32 6.15 5.76 -1.84
N LEU A 33 4.84 5.85 -2.09
CA LEU A 33 3.98 4.66 -2.17
C LEU A 33 4.45 3.68 -3.24
N ARG A 34 4.78 4.18 -4.44
CA ARG A 34 5.33 3.36 -5.53
C ARG A 34 6.69 2.78 -5.18
N ALA A 35 7.56 3.55 -4.54
CA ALA A 35 8.86 3.07 -4.10
C ALA A 35 8.73 1.93 -3.08
N ILE A 36 7.83 2.07 -2.10
CA ILE A 36 7.57 1.00 -1.11
C ILE A 36 6.91 -0.20 -1.79
N ALA A 37 5.96 0.00 -2.71
CA ALA A 37 5.34 -1.10 -3.45
C ALA A 37 6.38 -1.93 -4.21
N ASN A 38 7.29 -1.27 -4.93
CA ASN A 38 8.40 -1.91 -5.64
C ASN A 38 9.33 -2.65 -4.69
N ALA A 39 9.72 -2.03 -3.57
CA ALA A 39 10.57 -2.69 -2.57
C ALA A 39 9.91 -3.96 -2.01
N ARG A 40 8.59 -3.97 -1.78
CA ARG A 40 7.85 -5.16 -1.33
C ARG A 40 7.80 -6.25 -2.39
N LEU A 41 7.71 -5.87 -3.66
CA LEU A 41 7.75 -6.82 -4.77
C LEU A 41 9.14 -7.44 -4.97
N ASP A 42 10.20 -6.66 -4.79
CA ASP A 42 11.58 -7.14 -4.80
C ASP A 42 11.82 -8.12 -3.65
N ASP A 43 11.41 -7.75 -2.43
CA ASP A 43 11.47 -8.62 -1.25
C ASP A 43 10.67 -9.92 -1.47
N ALA A 44 9.45 -9.83 -2.03
CA ALA A 44 8.62 -10.98 -2.33
C ALA A 44 9.31 -11.95 -3.31
N SER A 45 9.99 -11.41 -4.32
CA SER A 45 10.75 -12.19 -5.30
C SER A 45 11.92 -12.93 -4.65
N VAL A 46 12.67 -12.27 -3.76
CA VAL A 46 13.76 -12.90 -3.00
C VAL A 46 13.23 -14.00 -2.09
N LEU A 47 12.11 -13.76 -1.39
CA LEU A 47 11.50 -14.76 -0.52
C LEU A 47 11.02 -15.98 -1.29
N PHE A 48 10.40 -15.78 -2.45
CA PHE A 48 9.95 -16.87 -3.32
C PHE A 48 11.12 -17.74 -3.79
N GLN A 49 12.22 -17.13 -4.24
CA GLN A 49 13.44 -17.84 -4.67
C GLN A 49 14.13 -18.64 -3.55
N ASN A 50 13.80 -18.37 -2.28
CA ASN A 50 14.34 -19.05 -1.11
C ASN A 50 13.28 -19.93 -0.40
N ASP A 51 12.23 -20.36 -1.10
CA ASP A 51 11.15 -21.21 -0.59
C ASP A 51 10.40 -20.62 0.63
N ARG A 52 10.44 -19.30 0.82
CA ARG A 52 9.72 -18.57 1.88
C ARG A 52 8.35 -18.10 1.38
N LEU A 53 7.54 -19.07 0.94
CA LEU A 53 6.31 -18.85 0.16
C LEU A 53 5.26 -17.98 0.86
N ASP A 54 4.92 -18.29 2.11
CA ASP A 54 3.95 -17.48 2.88
C ASP A 54 4.38 -16.02 2.98
N GLY A 55 5.68 -15.78 3.17
CA GLY A 55 6.25 -14.44 3.23
C GLY A 55 6.20 -13.73 1.88
N ALA A 56 6.50 -14.45 0.80
CA ALA A 56 6.41 -13.91 -0.56
C ALA A 56 4.98 -13.45 -0.89
N VAL A 57 3.98 -14.31 -0.68
CA VAL A 57 2.56 -13.97 -0.90
C VAL A 57 2.11 -12.81 -0.02
N TYR A 58 2.57 -12.78 1.23
CA TYR A 58 2.23 -11.70 2.15
C TYR A 58 2.71 -10.34 1.65
N LEU A 59 3.95 -10.26 1.14
CA LEU A 59 4.50 -9.02 0.59
C LEU A 59 3.90 -8.64 -0.78
N CYS A 60 3.52 -9.61 -1.61
CA CYS A 60 2.80 -9.36 -2.86
C CYS A 60 1.49 -8.59 -2.64
N GLY A 61 0.70 -8.97 -1.63
CA GLY A 61 -0.54 -8.26 -1.34
C GLY A 61 -0.33 -6.82 -0.87
N TYR A 62 0.71 -6.56 -0.08
CA TYR A 62 1.08 -5.19 0.28
C TYR A 62 1.57 -4.37 -0.91
N ALA A 63 2.29 -4.98 -1.86
CA ALA A 63 2.69 -4.29 -3.07
C ALA A 63 1.45 -3.81 -3.86
N ILE A 64 0.45 -4.67 -4.06
CA ILE A 64 -0.82 -4.28 -4.71
C ILE A 64 -1.58 -3.23 -3.90
N GLU A 65 -1.68 -3.37 -2.58
CA GLU A 65 -2.36 -2.39 -1.73
C GLU A 65 -1.76 -0.98 -1.90
N LEU A 66 -0.43 -0.88 -1.87
CA LEU A 66 0.30 0.38 -2.00
C LEU A 66 0.17 0.97 -3.41
N SER A 67 0.26 0.14 -4.45
CA SER A 67 0.05 0.56 -5.85
C SER A 67 -1.36 1.11 -6.05
N LEU A 68 -2.39 0.45 -5.51
CA LEU A 68 -3.77 0.93 -5.57
C LEU A 68 -3.95 2.26 -4.82
N LYS A 69 -3.33 2.42 -3.64
CA LYS A 69 -3.38 3.68 -2.89
C LYS A 69 -2.70 4.81 -3.66
N ALA A 70 -1.56 4.56 -4.31
CA ALA A 70 -0.91 5.52 -5.18
C ALA A 70 -1.81 5.89 -6.37
N ARG A 71 -2.50 4.91 -6.95
CA ARG A 71 -3.44 5.13 -8.04
C ARG A 71 -4.64 5.96 -7.60
N ILE A 72 -5.22 5.68 -6.43
CA ILE A 72 -6.32 6.47 -5.86
C ILE A 72 -5.92 7.95 -5.75
N CYS A 73 -4.73 8.25 -5.26
CA CYS A 73 -4.24 9.63 -5.20
C CYS A 73 -4.20 10.28 -6.59
N THR A 74 -3.76 9.53 -7.60
CA THR A 74 -3.76 10.02 -9.00
C THR A 74 -5.18 10.29 -9.49
N THR A 75 -6.11 9.35 -9.26
CA THR A 75 -7.51 9.44 -9.69
C THR A 75 -8.27 10.59 -9.03
N LEU A 76 -7.98 10.87 -7.75
CA LEU A 76 -8.66 11.91 -6.98
C LEU A 76 -7.92 13.25 -6.95
N GLY A 77 -6.75 13.35 -7.59
CA GLY A 77 -5.93 14.57 -7.59
C GLY A 77 -5.31 14.90 -6.22
N TRP A 78 -5.03 13.90 -5.39
CA TRP A 78 -4.40 14.09 -4.09
C TRP A 78 -2.87 14.11 -4.20
N LEU A 79 -2.22 14.96 -3.41
CA LEU A 79 -0.75 15.04 -3.35
C LEU A 79 -0.11 13.80 -2.68
N GLY A 80 -0.87 13.07 -1.88
CA GLY A 80 -0.44 11.87 -1.19
C GLY A 80 -1.60 11.14 -0.53
N PHE A 81 -1.32 9.98 0.03
CA PHE A 81 -2.32 9.17 0.72
C PHE A 81 -2.29 9.45 2.23
N PRO A 82 -3.46 9.60 2.90
CA PRO A 82 -3.53 9.73 4.35
C PRO A 82 -2.86 8.57 5.10
N VAL A 83 -2.13 8.84 6.17
CA VAL A 83 -1.52 7.79 7.02
C VAL A 83 -1.90 7.91 8.49
N THR A 84 -2.29 9.10 8.93
CA THR A 84 -2.65 9.37 10.33
C THR A 84 -4.16 9.30 10.54
N ARG A 85 -4.57 9.02 11.78
CA ARG A 85 -6.00 8.98 12.16
C ARG A 85 -6.72 10.29 11.83
N SER A 86 -6.07 11.43 12.04
CA SER A 86 -6.63 12.76 11.76
C SER A 86 -6.87 12.99 10.26
N GLU A 87 -5.96 12.52 9.41
CA GLU A 87 -6.15 12.67 7.95
C GLU A 87 -7.29 11.79 7.42
N PHE A 88 -7.62 10.71 8.12
CA PHE A 88 -8.75 9.83 7.78
C PHE A 88 -10.11 10.28 8.33
N GLU A 89 -10.20 11.37 9.09
CA GLU A 89 -11.42 11.74 9.84
C GLU A 89 -12.66 11.86 8.96
N ASN A 90 -12.50 12.27 7.69
CA ASN A 90 -13.57 12.30 6.68
C ASN A 90 -13.34 11.33 5.51
N LEU A 91 -12.36 10.44 5.62
CA LEU A 91 -11.92 9.51 4.56
C LEU A 91 -11.90 8.06 5.07
N ALA A 92 -12.82 7.71 5.99
CA ALA A 92 -12.84 6.41 6.66
C ALA A 92 -12.91 5.21 5.68
N SER A 93 -13.56 5.37 4.52
CA SER A 93 -13.62 4.36 3.46
C SER A 93 -12.24 4.02 2.85
N PHE A 94 -11.30 4.96 2.87
CA PHE A 94 -9.92 4.77 2.40
C PHE A 94 -9.02 4.10 3.44
N LYS A 95 -9.46 4.05 4.71
CA LYS A 95 -8.74 3.38 5.80
C LYS A 95 -9.06 1.88 5.80
N THR A 96 -8.71 1.22 4.70
CA THR A 96 -8.95 -0.20 4.47
C THR A 96 -7.73 -0.87 3.86
N HIS A 97 -7.67 -2.19 4.03
CA HIS A 97 -6.70 -3.09 3.40
C HIS A 97 -7.39 -4.03 2.38
N LYS A 98 -8.71 -3.90 2.21
CA LYS A 98 -9.48 -4.75 1.28
C LYS A 98 -9.19 -4.33 -0.16
N LEU A 99 -8.52 -5.21 -0.91
CA LEU A 99 -8.07 -4.92 -2.27
C LEU A 99 -9.22 -4.59 -3.23
N ASP A 100 -10.37 -5.28 -3.13
CA ASP A 100 -11.53 -4.96 -3.98
C ASP A 100 -12.08 -3.55 -3.73
N VAL A 101 -12.09 -3.09 -2.48
CA VAL A 101 -12.52 -1.72 -2.16
C VAL A 101 -11.52 -0.72 -2.73
N LEU A 102 -10.23 -0.98 -2.60
CA LEU A 102 -9.18 -0.11 -3.15
C LEU A 102 -9.19 -0.09 -4.68
N LEU A 103 -9.49 -1.22 -5.34
CA LEU A 103 -9.64 -1.29 -6.80
C LEU A 103 -10.84 -0.49 -7.30
N LEU A 104 -11.97 -0.56 -6.59
CA LEU A 104 -13.13 0.27 -6.89
C LEU A 104 -12.77 1.76 -6.77
N LEU A 105 -12.14 2.16 -5.66
CA LEU A 105 -11.76 3.54 -5.40
C LEU A 105 -10.66 4.06 -6.36
N SER A 106 -9.83 3.17 -6.92
CA SER A 106 -8.79 3.56 -7.87
C SER A 106 -9.33 3.95 -9.24
N GLY A 107 -10.57 3.57 -9.55
CA GLY A 107 -11.19 3.78 -10.86
C GLY A 107 -10.71 2.80 -11.93
N LEU A 108 -9.96 1.74 -11.56
CA LEU A 108 -9.46 0.74 -12.50
C LEU A 108 -10.28 -0.56 -12.52
N GLU A 109 -11.33 -0.67 -11.71
CA GLU A 109 -12.09 -1.92 -11.55
C GLU A 109 -12.54 -2.53 -12.89
N GLN A 110 -13.18 -1.73 -13.76
CA GLN A 110 -13.65 -2.22 -15.06
C GLN A 110 -12.50 -2.72 -15.94
N LEU A 111 -11.38 -1.98 -15.98
CA LEU A 111 -10.21 -2.35 -16.77
C LEU A 111 -9.64 -3.69 -16.30
N ILE A 112 -9.38 -3.80 -14.99
CA ILE A 112 -8.76 -4.97 -14.38
C ILE A 112 -9.67 -6.19 -14.47
N LYS A 113 -10.96 -6.06 -14.13
CA LYS A 113 -11.92 -7.18 -14.21
C LYS A 113 -12.26 -7.61 -15.64
N THR A 114 -11.97 -6.79 -16.65
CA THR A 114 -12.18 -7.14 -18.06
C THR A 114 -10.93 -7.76 -18.70
N LYS A 115 -9.74 -7.20 -18.43
CA LYS A 115 -8.50 -7.59 -19.11
C LYS A 115 -7.58 -8.49 -18.29
N HIS A 116 -7.71 -8.47 -16.97
CA HIS A 116 -6.79 -9.12 -16.03
C HIS A 116 -7.56 -9.85 -14.92
N LEU A 117 -8.73 -10.42 -15.24
CA LEU A 117 -9.62 -11.03 -14.27
C LEU A 117 -8.94 -12.17 -13.50
N GLU A 118 -8.22 -13.03 -14.21
CA GLU A 118 -7.50 -14.16 -13.63
C GLU A 118 -6.45 -13.69 -12.61
N GLN A 119 -5.62 -12.73 -13.00
CA GLN A 119 -4.58 -12.17 -12.13
C GLN A 119 -5.20 -11.45 -10.93
N TRP A 120 -6.31 -10.74 -11.15
CA TRP A 120 -7.05 -10.12 -10.07
C TRP A 120 -7.62 -11.15 -9.09
N SER A 121 -8.23 -12.22 -9.60
CA SER A 121 -8.77 -13.32 -8.80
C SER A 121 -7.70 -14.00 -7.96
N ALA A 122 -6.45 -14.06 -8.42
CA ALA A 122 -5.34 -14.56 -7.61
C ALA A 122 -5.04 -13.60 -6.44
N VAL A 123 -4.81 -12.31 -6.73
CA VAL A 123 -4.37 -11.35 -5.70
C VAL A 123 -5.46 -10.94 -4.73
N SER A 124 -6.74 -10.92 -5.14
CA SER A 124 -7.85 -10.48 -4.30
C SER A 124 -8.16 -11.44 -3.14
N THR A 125 -7.62 -12.66 -3.17
CA THR A 125 -7.68 -13.61 -2.05
C THR A 125 -6.77 -13.23 -0.88
N TRP A 126 -5.85 -12.30 -1.08
CA TRP A 126 -4.94 -11.86 -0.03
C TRP A 126 -5.68 -11.17 1.12
N ASP A 127 -5.19 -11.47 2.33
CA ASP A 127 -5.71 -10.95 3.58
C ASP A 127 -4.54 -10.55 4.49
N PRO A 128 -4.47 -9.30 4.98
CA PRO A 128 -3.41 -8.89 5.91
C PRO A 128 -3.40 -9.72 7.21
N GLU A 129 -4.53 -10.33 7.59
CA GLU A 129 -4.63 -11.19 8.78
C GLU A 129 -4.05 -12.60 8.55
N ALA A 130 -3.65 -12.95 7.32
CA ALA A 130 -2.96 -14.21 7.02
C ALA A 130 -1.69 -14.43 7.84
N ARG A 131 -1.10 -13.36 8.40
CA ARG A 131 -0.01 -13.39 9.40
C ARG A 131 -0.29 -14.22 10.65
N TYR A 132 -1.55 -14.51 10.95
CA TYR A 132 -1.96 -15.33 12.10
C TYR A 132 -2.31 -16.78 11.72
N LYS A 133 -2.24 -17.14 10.43
CA LYS A 133 -2.39 -18.51 9.97
C LYS A 133 -1.15 -19.34 10.34
N SER A 134 -1.32 -20.66 10.38
CA SER A 134 -0.19 -21.57 10.51
C SER A 134 0.80 -21.39 9.37
N VAL A 135 2.09 -21.45 9.68
CA VAL A 135 3.16 -21.42 8.69
C VAL A 135 3.05 -22.64 7.76
N GLY A 136 3.37 -22.46 6.48
CA GLY A 136 3.32 -23.48 5.43
C GLY A 136 1.94 -23.69 4.81
N HIS A 137 1.08 -22.68 4.85
CA HIS A 137 -0.29 -22.77 4.30
C HIS A 137 -0.37 -22.45 2.81
N THR A 138 0.68 -21.87 2.24
CA THR A 138 0.79 -21.49 0.82
C THR A 138 1.56 -22.56 0.05
N THR A 139 1.01 -23.01 -1.09
CA THR A 139 1.73 -23.90 -2.02
C THR A 139 2.65 -23.11 -2.96
N SER A 140 3.64 -23.79 -3.56
CA SER A 140 4.54 -23.14 -4.54
C SER A 140 3.77 -22.57 -5.73
N GLU A 141 2.78 -23.30 -6.23
CA GLU A 141 1.93 -22.87 -7.35
C GLU A 141 1.12 -21.61 -7.01
N GLN A 142 0.54 -21.55 -5.79
CA GLN A 142 -0.17 -20.36 -5.32
C GLN A 142 0.76 -19.16 -5.20
N ALA A 143 1.98 -19.37 -4.66
CA ALA A 143 2.95 -18.31 -4.52
C ALA A 143 3.47 -17.80 -5.87
N GLU A 144 3.71 -18.70 -6.82
CA GLU A 144 4.11 -18.36 -8.20
C GLU A 144 3.02 -17.55 -8.90
N LEU A 145 1.77 -18.02 -8.85
CA LEU A 145 0.63 -17.31 -9.43
C LEU A 145 0.45 -15.93 -8.80
N MET A 146 0.56 -15.83 -7.46
CA MET A 146 0.47 -14.56 -6.75
C MET A 146 1.57 -13.59 -7.16
N LEU A 147 2.82 -14.06 -7.24
CA LEU A 147 3.97 -13.24 -7.63
C LEU A 147 3.84 -12.76 -9.07
N PHE A 148 3.55 -13.66 -10.01
CA PHE A 148 3.33 -13.33 -11.41
C PHE A 148 2.20 -12.31 -11.59
N SER A 149 1.06 -12.55 -10.93
CA SER A 149 -0.09 -11.64 -10.98
C SER A 149 0.25 -10.27 -10.42
N THR A 150 1.04 -10.23 -9.34
CA THR A 150 1.46 -8.96 -8.72
C THR A 150 2.39 -8.16 -9.63
N ILE A 151 3.37 -8.80 -10.27
CA ILE A 151 4.27 -8.16 -11.23
C ILE A 151 3.46 -7.57 -12.40
N LEU A 152 2.55 -8.37 -12.96
CA LEU A 152 1.74 -7.94 -14.10
C LEU A 152 0.85 -6.75 -13.73
N LEU A 153 0.09 -6.85 -12.63
CA LEU A 153 -0.85 -5.82 -12.21
C LEU A 153 -0.13 -4.53 -11.77
N SER A 154 1.07 -4.62 -11.20
CA SER A 154 1.87 -3.43 -10.84
C SER A 154 2.32 -2.64 -12.07
N GLY A 155 2.39 -3.26 -13.25
CA GLY A 155 2.63 -2.57 -14.52
C GLY A 155 1.39 -1.90 -15.12
N VAL A 156 0.19 -2.25 -14.62
CA VAL A 156 -1.10 -1.75 -15.13
C VAL A 156 -1.69 -0.65 -14.22
N ILE A 157 -1.47 -0.74 -12.90
CA ILE A 157 -1.99 0.19 -11.88
C ILE A 157 -1.19 1.49 -11.86
#